data_AF-A0A645E4A6-F1
#
_entry.id   AF-A0A645E4A6-F1
#
_cell.length_a   1.000
_cell.length_b   1.000
_cell.length_c   1.000
_cell.angle_alpha   90.00
_cell.angle_beta   90.00
_cell.angle_gamma   90.00
#
_symmetry.space_group_name_H-M   'P 1'
#
loop_
_entity.id
_entity.type
_entity.pdbx_description
1 polymer ?
#
loop_
_entity_poly.entity_id
_entity_poly.type
_entity_poly.pdbx_seq_one_letter_code
_entity_poly.pdbx_strand_id
1 'polypeptide(L)'
;MYFEEGDFFFLTDPFKIDEQDHSIKTYTALEDTTGITLFSKYPIEGDLVFRNRMVGGVFEGSNDPSFRRADTLHIIKDVLFRLITRAAVSTGKQYRYVRYKGPVGSYCNVVEVQFFSDTVYLTGKVIWTPGSPNIADTHEYTNVFDGLTETSFNHDTPDDGWAGLDLGVPREITAVAYTPRNHDNYVEEGQRYELFVSGKSGWESLGVQVASSDSLRYDNVPVGGLYYLKNHSSGKEERIFLMEGGRQVFK
;
A
#
# COMPACT_ATOMS: atom_id res chain seq x y z
N MET A 1 2.13 -20.86 31.06
CA MET A 1 3.46 -21.33 30.63
C MET A 1 4.00 -22.27 31.68
N TYR A 2 4.86 -23.20 31.29
CA TYR A 2 5.68 -24.02 32.20
C TYR A 2 7.14 -23.98 31.73
N PHE A 3 8.06 -24.34 32.62
CA PHE A 3 9.50 -24.33 32.36
C PHE A 3 10.03 -25.76 32.41
N GLU A 4 10.68 -26.20 31.34
CA GLU A 4 11.24 -27.55 31.20
C GLU A 4 12.57 -27.46 30.46
N GLU A 5 13.61 -28.11 30.99
CA GLU A 5 14.96 -28.20 30.39
C GLU A 5 15.65 -26.87 30.00
N GLY A 6 15.23 -25.72 30.56
CA GLY A 6 15.79 -24.42 30.22
C GLY A 6 14.89 -23.55 29.34
N ASP A 7 13.79 -24.12 28.84
CA ASP A 7 12.89 -23.47 27.91
C ASP A 7 11.50 -23.23 28.51
N PHE A 8 10.84 -22.17 28.03
CA PHE A 8 9.46 -21.87 28.37
C PHE A 8 8.52 -22.42 27.30
N PHE A 9 7.48 -23.12 27.74
CA PHE A 9 6.44 -23.66 26.87
C PHE A 9 5.09 -23.08 27.24
N PHE A 10 4.28 -22.78 26.23
CA PHE A 10 2.88 -22.42 26.45
C PHE A 10 2.07 -23.66 26.85
N LEU A 11 1.12 -23.46 27.77
CA LEU A 11 0.22 -24.53 28.23
C LEU A 11 -0.91 -24.79 27.23
N THR A 12 -1.23 -23.78 26.43
CA THR A 12 -2.30 -23.81 25.42
C THR A 12 -1.82 -23.06 24.19
N ASP A 13 -2.48 -23.29 23.07
CA ASP A 13 -2.36 -22.42 21.91
C ASP A 13 -2.80 -20.99 22.28
N PRO A 14 -2.38 -19.97 21.50
CA PRO A 14 -2.88 -18.62 21.68
C PRO A 14 -4.41 -18.58 21.62
N PHE A 15 -5.03 -17.75 22.44
CA PHE A 15 -6.47 -17.62 22.46
C PHE A 15 -6.91 -16.19 22.74
N LYS A 16 -8.15 -15.89 22.36
CA LYS A 16 -8.88 -14.68 22.76
C LYS A 16 -10.07 -15.10 23.61
N ILE A 17 -10.30 -14.36 24.69
CA ILE A 17 -11.54 -14.42 25.45
C ILE A 17 -12.46 -13.33 24.91
N ASP A 18 -13.68 -13.69 24.53
CA ASP A 18 -14.70 -12.71 24.17
C ASP A 18 -15.14 -11.93 25.40
N GLU A 19 -15.25 -10.60 25.27
CA GLU A 19 -15.55 -9.74 26.42
C GLU A 19 -17.02 -9.81 26.86
N GLN A 20 -17.93 -10.20 25.96
CA GLN A 20 -19.36 -10.21 26.22
C GLN A 20 -19.83 -11.55 26.79
N ASP A 21 -19.43 -12.65 26.15
CA ASP A 21 -19.91 -14.00 26.53
C ASP A 21 -18.84 -14.87 27.20
N HIS A 22 -17.62 -14.36 27.35
CA HIS A 22 -16.47 -15.06 27.94
C HIS A 22 -16.09 -16.37 27.23
N SER A 23 -16.55 -16.56 25.98
CA SER A 23 -16.14 -17.68 25.17
C SER A 23 -14.66 -17.59 24.81
N ILE A 24 -14.00 -18.74 24.71
CA ILE A 24 -12.58 -18.84 24.37
C ILE A 24 -12.48 -19.26 22.90
N LYS A 25 -11.81 -18.45 22.09
CA LYS A 25 -11.41 -18.78 20.73
C LYS A 25 -9.91 -19.04 20.69
N THR A 26 -9.51 -20.27 20.41
CA THR A 26 -8.11 -20.66 20.21
C THR A 26 -7.67 -20.45 18.76
N TYR A 27 -6.37 -20.19 18.57
CA TYR A 27 -5.72 -20.00 17.28
C TYR A 27 -4.66 -21.09 17.10
N THR A 28 -5.11 -22.24 16.63
CA THR A 28 -4.28 -23.44 16.48
C THR A 28 -3.81 -23.55 15.04
N ALA A 29 -2.49 -23.62 14.84
CA ALA A 29 -1.91 -23.96 13.55
C ALA A 29 -2.25 -25.42 13.21
N LEU A 30 -2.99 -25.64 12.12
CA LEU A 30 -3.40 -26.95 11.66
C LEU A 30 -2.32 -27.60 10.79
N GLU A 31 -2.40 -28.93 10.59
CA GLU A 31 -1.51 -29.65 9.67
C GLU A 31 -1.74 -29.23 8.21
N ASP A 32 -2.99 -28.88 7.86
CA ASP A 32 -3.32 -28.34 6.55
C ASP A 32 -2.63 -27.01 6.31
N THR A 33 -2.06 -26.85 5.12
CA THR A 33 -1.35 -25.63 4.73
C THR A 33 -1.99 -24.96 3.51
N THR A 34 -1.73 -23.67 3.38
CA THR A 34 -2.17 -22.86 2.24
C THR A 34 -1.11 -21.83 1.85
N GLY A 35 -1.25 -21.25 0.66
CA GLY A 35 -0.45 -20.11 0.26
C GLY A 35 -1.14 -18.79 0.60
N ILE A 36 -0.41 -17.87 1.23
CA ILE A 36 -0.92 -16.56 1.65
C ILE A 36 -0.12 -15.42 1.03
N THR A 37 -0.79 -14.30 0.77
CA THR A 37 -0.15 -13.07 0.32
C THR A 37 -0.33 -11.99 1.37
N LEU A 38 0.77 -11.39 1.81
CA LEU A 38 0.82 -10.37 2.84
C LEU A 38 1.15 -9.00 2.22
N PHE A 39 0.46 -7.97 2.68
CA PHE A 39 0.57 -6.59 2.17
C PHE A 39 1.00 -5.58 3.23
N SER A 40 0.95 -5.93 4.52
CA SER A 40 1.37 -5.03 5.61
C SER A 40 1.91 -5.76 6.83
N LYS A 41 2.75 -5.09 7.62
CA LYS A 41 3.27 -5.57 8.92
C LYS A 41 2.43 -5.10 10.11
N TYR A 42 1.52 -4.15 9.88
CA TYR A 42 0.70 -3.49 10.90
C TYR A 42 -0.69 -3.14 10.33
N PRO A 43 -1.73 -2.91 11.17
CA PRO A 43 -3.01 -2.37 10.75
C PRO A 43 -2.89 -1.15 9.82
N ILE A 44 -3.58 -1.22 8.68
CA ILE A 44 -3.66 -0.11 7.71
C ILE A 44 -5.01 0.61 7.77
N GLU A 45 -5.85 0.26 8.74
CA GLU A 45 -7.13 0.90 9.03
C GLU A 45 -6.95 2.33 9.54
N GLY A 46 -5.80 2.63 10.17
CA GLY A 46 -5.41 4.00 10.50
C GLY A 46 -5.27 4.91 9.27
N ASP A 47 -4.99 4.32 8.11
CA ASP A 47 -4.81 5.04 6.83
C ASP A 47 -6.14 5.19 6.06
N LEU A 48 -7.26 4.72 6.62
CA LEU A 48 -8.53 4.65 5.91
C LEU A 48 -9.00 6.02 5.42
N VAL A 49 -8.76 7.10 6.18
CA VAL A 49 -9.07 8.47 5.75
C VAL A 49 -8.30 8.84 4.49
N PHE A 50 -6.99 8.59 4.44
CA PHE A 50 -6.16 8.91 3.29
C PHE A 50 -6.52 8.09 2.05
N ARG A 51 -6.76 6.79 2.25
CA ARG A 51 -7.18 5.89 1.18
C ARG A 51 -8.55 6.28 0.60
N ASN A 52 -9.50 6.67 1.45
CA ASN A 52 -10.81 7.16 1.01
C ASN A 52 -10.70 8.46 0.20
N ARG A 53 -9.76 9.34 0.54
CA ARG A 53 -9.52 10.59 -0.21
C ARG A 53 -9.04 10.35 -1.64
N MET A 54 -8.51 9.17 -1.98
CA MET A 54 -8.16 8.84 -3.36
C MET A 54 -9.34 8.30 -4.18
N VAL A 55 -10.42 7.82 -3.54
CA VAL A 55 -11.57 7.24 -4.25
C VAL A 55 -12.30 8.34 -5.02
N GLY A 56 -12.42 8.16 -6.32
CA GLY A 56 -12.92 9.16 -7.28
C GLY A 56 -11.81 10.01 -7.92
N GLY A 57 -10.55 9.84 -7.51
CA GLY A 57 -9.40 10.45 -8.16
C GLY A 57 -9.24 9.97 -9.60
N VAL A 58 -8.76 10.86 -10.47
CA VAL A 58 -8.76 10.66 -11.93
C VAL A 58 -7.37 10.85 -12.50
N PHE A 59 -6.95 9.90 -13.32
CA PHE A 59 -5.79 10.06 -14.20
C PHE A 59 -6.26 10.57 -15.54
N GLU A 60 -5.63 11.63 -16.03
CA GLU A 60 -6.03 12.32 -17.26
C GLU A 60 -4.82 12.49 -18.20
N GLY A 61 -5.08 12.38 -19.50
CA GLY A 61 -4.11 12.64 -20.58
C GLY A 61 -4.60 13.76 -21.48
N SER A 62 -3.70 14.64 -21.93
CA SER A 62 -4.04 15.79 -22.77
C SER A 62 -2.89 16.16 -23.72
N ASN A 63 -3.23 16.78 -24.86
CA ASN A 63 -2.29 17.52 -25.71
C ASN A 63 -2.43 19.04 -25.58
N ASP A 64 -3.30 19.48 -24.67
CA ASP A 64 -3.48 20.87 -24.24
C ASP A 64 -2.98 21.01 -22.78
N PRO A 65 -1.98 21.88 -22.49
CA PRO A 65 -1.43 22.04 -21.15
C PRO A 65 -2.43 22.54 -20.12
N SER A 66 -3.56 23.12 -20.56
CA SER A 66 -4.64 23.55 -19.67
C SER A 66 -5.60 22.42 -19.26
N PHE A 67 -5.46 21.22 -19.83
CA PHE A 67 -6.36 20.08 -19.63
C PHE A 67 -7.86 20.37 -19.87
N ARG A 68 -8.20 21.44 -20.62
CA ARG A 68 -9.60 21.77 -20.98
C ARG A 68 -10.28 20.70 -21.84
N ARG A 69 -9.49 19.88 -22.53
CA ARG A 69 -9.93 18.76 -23.39
C ARG A 69 -9.13 17.50 -23.07
N ALA A 70 -9.10 17.11 -21.80
CA ALA A 70 -8.41 15.92 -21.36
C ALA A 70 -9.26 14.65 -21.56
N ASP A 71 -8.59 13.56 -21.92
CA ASP A 71 -9.17 12.22 -21.90
C ASP A 71 -8.95 11.59 -20.51
N THR A 72 -9.96 10.88 -19.99
CA THR A 72 -9.81 10.09 -18.76
C THR A 72 -9.08 8.79 -19.08
N LEU A 73 -7.95 8.56 -18.41
CA LEU A 73 -7.13 7.36 -18.53
C LEU A 73 -7.55 6.28 -17.52
N HIS A 74 -7.81 6.68 -16.28
CA HIS A 74 -8.19 5.79 -15.19
C HIS A 74 -8.96 6.54 -14.10
N ILE A 75 -9.86 5.85 -13.40
CA ILE A 75 -10.59 6.37 -12.24
C ILE A 75 -10.39 5.38 -11.08
N ILE A 76 -9.96 5.89 -9.93
CA ILE A 76 -9.86 5.09 -8.71
C ILE A 76 -11.26 4.86 -8.16
N LYS A 77 -11.75 3.62 -8.20
CA LYS A 77 -13.12 3.27 -7.77
C LYS A 77 -13.19 2.65 -6.39
N ASP A 78 -12.12 1.99 -5.98
CA ASP A 78 -12.09 1.18 -4.77
C ASP A 78 -11.07 1.72 -3.79
N VAL A 79 -11.34 1.50 -2.49
CA VAL A 79 -10.39 1.80 -1.43
C VAL A 79 -9.20 0.85 -1.54
N LEU A 80 -8.00 1.42 -1.67
CA LEU A 80 -6.76 0.66 -1.84
C LEU A 80 -6.38 -0.10 -0.56
N PHE A 81 -5.79 -1.28 -0.67
CA PHE A 81 -5.36 -2.11 0.47
C PHE A 81 -3.88 -2.50 0.43
N ARG A 82 -3.16 -2.05 -0.60
CA ARG A 82 -1.74 -2.32 -0.84
C ARG A 82 -1.01 -1.02 -1.13
N LEU A 83 0.31 -1.04 -1.00
CA LEU A 83 1.14 0.15 -1.19
C LEU A 83 1.04 0.68 -2.62
N ILE A 84 1.25 -0.18 -3.62
CA ILE A 84 1.32 0.23 -5.02
C ILE A 84 0.19 -0.44 -5.81
N THR A 85 -0.74 0.37 -6.32
CA THR A 85 -1.78 -0.11 -7.23
C THR A 85 -1.43 0.25 -8.66
N ARG A 86 -1.40 -0.74 -9.56
CA ARG A 86 -1.20 -0.54 -11.01
C ARG A 86 -2.49 -0.82 -11.78
N ALA A 87 -2.85 0.09 -12.67
CA ALA A 87 -4.01 -0.05 -13.55
C ALA A 87 -3.58 0.05 -15.02
N ALA A 88 -4.08 -0.87 -15.85
CA ALA A 88 -3.88 -0.81 -17.29
C ALA A 88 -4.75 0.29 -17.91
N VAL A 89 -4.21 0.97 -18.91
CA VAL A 89 -4.85 2.03 -19.68
C VAL A 89 -4.80 1.65 -21.14
N SER A 90 -5.91 1.79 -21.86
CA SER A 90 -5.97 1.56 -23.30
C SER A 90 -6.83 2.61 -23.96
N THR A 91 -6.19 3.67 -24.44
CA THR A 91 -6.87 4.75 -25.17
C THR A 91 -6.55 4.78 -26.66
N GLY A 92 -5.46 4.12 -27.08
CA GLY A 92 -4.95 4.17 -28.47
C GLY A 92 -4.50 5.57 -28.92
N LYS A 93 -4.30 6.50 -27.98
CA LYS A 93 -3.87 7.89 -28.23
C LYS A 93 -2.56 8.19 -27.52
N GLN A 94 -1.88 9.22 -28.00
CA GLN A 94 -0.68 9.76 -27.39
C GLN A 94 -0.95 11.12 -26.74
N TYR A 95 -0.33 11.36 -25.60
CA TYR A 95 -0.51 12.56 -24.79
C TYR A 95 0.85 13.17 -24.45
N ARG A 96 0.95 14.49 -24.56
CA ARG A 96 2.13 15.23 -24.09
C ARG A 96 2.03 15.55 -22.59
N TYR A 97 0.82 15.80 -22.10
CA TYR A 97 0.56 16.16 -20.71
C TYR A 97 -0.25 15.06 -20.04
N VAL A 98 0.18 14.66 -18.85
CA VAL A 98 -0.53 13.66 -18.04
C VAL A 98 -0.62 14.15 -16.60
N ARG A 99 -1.69 13.82 -15.88
CA ARG A 99 -1.85 14.21 -14.47
C ARG A 99 -2.70 13.24 -13.67
N TYR A 100 -2.51 13.26 -12.36
CA TYR A 100 -3.48 12.81 -11.37
C TYR A 100 -4.21 14.03 -10.80
N LYS A 101 -5.54 13.95 -10.72
CA LYS A 101 -6.40 14.95 -10.11
C LYS A 101 -7.15 14.33 -8.94
N GLY A 102 -6.99 14.90 -7.75
CA GLY A 102 -7.73 14.47 -6.56
C GLY A 102 -9.24 14.75 -6.70
N PRO A 103 -10.11 13.94 -6.07
CA PRO A 103 -11.53 14.24 -6.01
C PRO A 103 -11.82 15.41 -5.06
N VAL A 104 -13.05 15.93 -5.08
CA VAL A 104 -13.53 16.95 -4.14
C VAL A 104 -13.35 16.45 -2.69
N GLY A 105 -12.87 17.30 -1.79
CA GLY A 105 -12.64 16.98 -0.37
C GLY A 105 -11.37 16.18 -0.10
N SER A 106 -10.51 15.95 -1.10
CA SER A 106 -9.37 15.03 -0.98
C SER A 106 -8.06 15.68 -0.58
N TYR A 107 -7.93 17.01 -0.73
CA TYR A 107 -6.64 17.71 -0.66
C TYR A 107 -5.60 17.10 -1.62
N CYS A 108 -6.06 16.44 -2.68
CA CYS A 108 -5.25 15.67 -3.62
C CYS A 108 -4.23 14.73 -2.95
N ASN A 109 -4.60 14.08 -1.84
CA ASN A 109 -3.68 13.17 -1.16
C ASN A 109 -3.25 12.01 -2.06
N VAL A 110 -1.95 11.94 -2.31
CA VAL A 110 -1.27 10.87 -3.02
C VAL A 110 0.21 10.92 -2.63
N VAL A 111 0.86 9.76 -2.54
CA VAL A 111 2.29 9.66 -2.26
C VAL A 111 3.07 9.72 -3.56
N GLU A 112 2.80 8.77 -4.45
CA GLU A 112 3.55 8.60 -5.69
C GLU A 112 2.55 8.34 -6.82
N VAL A 113 2.82 8.90 -8.01
CA VAL A 113 2.11 8.62 -9.26
C VAL A 113 3.11 8.32 -10.35
N GLN A 114 2.83 7.26 -11.10
CA GLN A 114 3.68 6.81 -12.20
C GLN A 114 2.85 6.60 -13.46
N PHE A 115 3.42 7.01 -14.60
CA PHE A 115 2.86 6.79 -15.93
C PHE A 115 3.78 5.89 -16.73
N PHE A 116 3.21 4.98 -17.51
CA PHE A 116 3.98 4.00 -18.28
C PHE A 116 3.58 4.00 -19.75
N SER A 117 4.59 3.81 -20.60
CA SER A 117 4.43 3.34 -21.99
C SER A 117 5.05 1.95 -22.06
N ASP A 118 4.21 0.93 -22.24
CA ASP A 118 4.54 -0.49 -22.06
C ASP A 118 5.19 -0.77 -20.68
N THR A 119 6.48 -1.12 -20.67
CA THR A 119 7.28 -1.38 -19.47
C THR A 119 8.14 -0.18 -19.06
N VAL A 120 8.10 0.91 -19.84
CA VAL A 120 8.95 2.09 -19.64
C VAL A 120 8.25 3.07 -18.72
N TYR A 121 8.88 3.36 -17.58
CA TYR A 121 8.50 4.47 -16.70
C TYR A 121 8.76 5.81 -17.40
N LEU A 122 7.72 6.66 -17.46
CA LEU A 122 7.79 7.95 -18.14
C LEU A 122 8.16 9.06 -17.15
N THR A 123 9.16 9.86 -17.53
CA THR A 123 9.57 11.06 -16.81
C THR A 123 9.29 12.30 -17.66
N GLY A 124 9.18 13.46 -17.00
CA GLY A 124 8.91 14.73 -17.66
C GLY A 124 9.14 15.90 -16.73
N LYS A 125 8.86 17.11 -17.22
CA LYS A 125 8.84 18.30 -16.36
C LYS A 125 7.58 18.23 -15.48
N VAL A 126 7.75 18.26 -14.17
CA VAL A 126 6.63 18.32 -13.23
C VAL A 126 5.80 19.59 -13.47
N ILE A 127 4.48 19.43 -13.51
CA ILE A 127 3.45 20.46 -13.65
C ILE A 127 2.36 20.23 -12.59
N TRP A 128 1.72 21.29 -12.10
CA TRP A 128 0.82 21.21 -10.95
C TRP A 128 -0.21 22.35 -10.94
N THR A 129 -1.11 22.32 -9.96
CA THR A 129 -2.09 23.40 -9.71
C THR A 129 -1.39 24.77 -9.59
N PRO A 130 -1.66 25.73 -10.48
CA PRO A 130 -1.08 27.07 -10.38
C PRO A 130 -1.57 27.78 -9.11
N GLY A 131 -0.65 28.38 -8.36
CA GLY A 131 -0.99 29.22 -7.19
C GLY A 131 -0.70 28.57 -5.83
N SER A 132 -0.47 27.27 -5.76
CA SER A 132 0.02 26.61 -4.54
C SER A 132 1.47 27.06 -4.28
N PRO A 133 1.81 27.52 -3.06
CA PRO A 133 3.17 27.94 -2.74
C PRO A 133 4.11 26.73 -2.83
N ASN A 134 5.22 26.88 -3.55
CA ASN A 134 6.30 25.89 -3.58
C ASN A 134 7.11 26.02 -2.28
N ILE A 135 6.69 25.34 -1.22
CA ILE A 135 7.42 25.33 0.06
C ILE A 135 8.34 24.11 0.02
N ALA A 136 9.56 24.17 0.55
CA ALA A 136 10.37 22.95 0.67
C ALA A 136 9.81 22.11 1.83
N ASP A 137 8.79 21.28 1.58
CA ASP A 137 8.15 20.39 2.56
C ASP A 137 7.90 18.98 1.98
N THR A 138 7.76 18.02 2.89
CA THR A 138 7.37 16.62 2.67
C THR A 138 5.93 16.44 2.16
N HIS A 139 5.20 17.53 1.91
CA HIS A 139 3.79 17.56 1.50
C HIS A 139 3.51 18.26 0.15
N GLU A 140 4.54 18.49 -0.65
CA GLU A 140 4.48 19.23 -1.92
C GLU A 140 4.01 18.43 -3.13
N TYR A 141 3.61 19.13 -4.18
CA TYR A 141 3.21 18.50 -5.45
C TYR A 141 4.37 17.77 -6.16
N THR A 142 5.63 18.13 -5.89
CA THR A 142 6.79 17.46 -6.49
C THR A 142 7.02 16.08 -5.91
N ASN A 143 6.58 15.83 -4.68
CA ASN A 143 6.73 14.56 -3.99
C ASN A 143 5.98 13.43 -4.68
N VAL A 144 4.97 13.76 -5.50
CA VAL A 144 4.22 12.81 -6.33
C VAL A 144 5.09 12.06 -7.34
N PHE A 145 6.31 12.53 -7.60
CA PHE A 145 7.24 11.98 -8.59
C PHE A 145 8.67 11.84 -8.06
N ASP A 146 8.88 11.82 -6.73
CA ASP A 146 10.20 11.73 -6.12
C ASP A 146 10.67 10.29 -5.90
N GLY A 147 9.77 9.31 -6.09
CA GLY A 147 10.07 7.88 -5.91
C GLY A 147 10.14 7.44 -4.45
N LEU A 148 9.70 8.28 -3.50
CA LEU A 148 9.66 7.99 -2.07
C LEU A 148 8.23 7.66 -1.63
N THR A 149 8.10 6.70 -0.71
CA THR A 149 6.80 6.30 -0.16
C THR A 149 6.41 7.05 1.12
N GLU A 150 7.36 7.82 1.67
CA GLU A 150 7.26 8.55 2.94
C GLU A 150 6.87 10.02 2.75
N THR A 151 7.07 10.58 1.56
CA THR A 151 6.63 11.94 1.20
C THR A 151 5.26 11.85 0.53
N SER A 152 4.49 12.93 0.57
CA SER A 152 3.20 12.94 -0.12
C SER A 152 2.89 14.30 -0.67
N PHE A 153 1.81 14.39 -1.45
CA PHE A 153 1.17 15.64 -1.76
C PHE A 153 -0.04 15.85 -0.86
N ASN A 154 -0.13 17.04 -0.28
CA ASN A 154 -1.30 17.51 0.43
C ASN A 154 -1.55 18.96 0.05
N HIS A 155 -2.49 19.15 -0.87
CA HIS A 155 -2.93 20.46 -1.32
C HIS A 155 -3.46 21.28 -0.13
N ASP A 156 -3.31 22.60 -0.19
CA ASP A 156 -3.77 23.53 0.84
C ASP A 156 -5.29 23.67 0.87
N THR A 157 -5.93 23.53 -0.29
CA THR A 157 -7.39 23.48 -0.44
C THR A 157 -7.92 22.10 -0.85
N PRO A 158 -9.17 21.78 -0.48
CA PRO A 158 -9.69 20.41 -0.60
C PRO A 158 -9.97 19.91 -2.02
N ASP A 159 -10.18 20.78 -3.02
CA ASP A 159 -10.96 20.44 -4.22
C ASP A 159 -10.23 20.58 -5.57
N ASP A 160 -9.08 21.25 -5.59
CA ASP A 160 -8.44 21.78 -6.81
C ASP A 160 -7.00 21.28 -7.02
N GLY A 161 -6.51 20.41 -6.14
CA GLY A 161 -5.18 19.83 -6.24
C GLY A 161 -5.05 18.83 -7.41
N TRP A 162 -3.98 18.99 -8.19
CA TRP A 162 -3.50 18.03 -9.16
C TRP A 162 -1.98 18.16 -9.36
N ALA A 163 -1.35 17.05 -9.74
CA ALA A 163 0.06 16.98 -10.09
C ALA A 163 0.23 16.11 -11.35
N GLY A 164 1.19 16.48 -12.21
CA GLY A 164 1.35 15.87 -13.52
C GLY A 164 2.72 16.11 -14.14
N LEU A 165 2.87 15.66 -15.38
CA LEU A 165 4.08 15.77 -16.17
C LEU A 165 3.78 16.41 -17.55
N ASP A 166 4.63 17.34 -17.98
CA ASP A 166 4.88 17.60 -19.41
C ASP A 166 5.98 16.63 -19.87
N LEU A 167 5.60 15.64 -20.67
CA LEU A 167 6.50 14.61 -21.20
C LEU A 167 7.43 15.16 -22.30
N GLY A 168 7.24 16.41 -22.73
CA GLY A 168 7.99 17.07 -23.80
C GLY A 168 7.60 16.60 -25.20
N VAL A 169 7.33 15.30 -25.36
CA VAL A 169 6.83 14.67 -26.58
C VAL A 169 5.59 13.82 -26.27
N PRO A 170 4.59 13.75 -27.17
CA PRO A 170 3.45 12.86 -26.97
C PRO A 170 3.89 11.40 -26.83
N ARG A 171 3.38 10.71 -25.79
CA ARG A 171 3.59 9.28 -25.53
C ARG A 171 2.26 8.58 -25.36
N GLU A 172 2.21 7.31 -25.76
CA GLU A 172 1.11 6.45 -25.38
C GLU A 172 1.19 6.13 -23.89
N ILE A 173 0.03 6.09 -23.22
CA ILE A 173 -0.06 5.70 -21.82
C ILE A 173 -0.77 4.35 -21.76
N THR A 174 -0.04 3.32 -21.33
CA THR A 174 -0.51 1.94 -21.26
C THR A 174 -0.80 1.50 -19.84
N ALA A 175 -0.28 2.21 -18.84
CA ALA A 175 -0.60 1.99 -17.44
C ALA A 175 -0.34 3.23 -16.58
N VAL A 176 -1.00 3.24 -15.43
CA VAL A 176 -0.69 4.14 -14.31
C VAL A 176 -0.40 3.30 -13.06
N ALA A 177 0.46 3.79 -12.17
CA ALA A 177 0.60 3.25 -10.82
C ALA A 177 0.53 4.37 -9.79
N TYR A 178 0.04 4.06 -8.59
CA TYR A 178 -0.19 5.05 -7.56
C TYR A 178 -0.17 4.47 -6.15
N THR A 179 0.26 5.31 -5.21
CA THR A 179 0.42 4.98 -3.79
C THR A 179 -0.41 5.94 -2.92
N PRO A 180 -1.25 5.43 -1.99
CA PRO A 180 -1.95 6.30 -1.06
C PRO A 180 -1.02 6.88 -0.02
N ARG A 181 -1.38 8.05 0.52
CA ARG A 181 -0.77 8.54 1.75
C ARG A 181 -0.96 7.51 2.87
N ASN A 182 0.12 7.25 3.58
CA ASN A 182 0.23 6.15 4.51
C ASN A 182 1.20 6.47 5.66
N HIS A 183 1.23 5.61 6.67
CA HIS A 183 2.18 5.66 7.79
C HIS A 183 3.25 4.56 7.71
N ASP A 184 3.67 4.17 6.51
CA ASP A 184 4.82 3.26 6.28
C ASP A 184 4.69 1.88 6.94
N ASN A 185 3.50 1.29 6.83
CA ASN A 185 3.17 0.00 7.43
C ASN A 185 2.96 -1.13 6.43
N TYR A 186 3.09 -0.84 5.14
CA TYR A 186 2.95 -1.81 4.08
C TYR A 186 4.22 -2.68 3.95
N VAL A 187 4.14 -3.72 3.13
CA VAL A 187 5.32 -4.40 2.60
C VAL A 187 5.94 -3.50 1.54
N GLU A 188 7.26 -3.35 1.59
CA GLU A 188 8.04 -2.54 0.65
C GLU A 188 9.10 -3.39 -0.05
N GLU A 189 9.29 -3.12 -1.34
CA GLU A 189 10.30 -3.79 -2.15
C GLU A 189 11.72 -3.56 -1.61
N GLY A 190 12.56 -4.60 -1.66
CA GLY A 190 13.95 -4.57 -1.20
C GLY A 190 14.12 -4.77 0.30
N GLN A 191 13.05 -4.66 1.10
CA GLN A 191 13.12 -4.90 2.54
C GLN A 191 13.04 -6.40 2.89
N ARG A 192 13.67 -6.78 4.00
CA ARG A 192 13.79 -8.17 4.46
C ARG A 192 12.78 -8.47 5.55
N TYR A 193 11.92 -9.45 5.31
CA TYR A 193 10.86 -9.86 6.21
C TYR A 193 11.01 -11.31 6.65
N GLU A 194 10.41 -11.64 7.79
CA GLU A 194 10.30 -13.01 8.30
C GLU A 194 8.90 -13.25 8.85
N LEU A 195 8.23 -14.29 8.36
CA LEU A 195 6.92 -14.67 8.84
C LEU A 195 7.07 -15.68 9.98
N PHE A 196 6.35 -15.45 11.07
CA PHE A 196 6.25 -16.37 12.19
C PHE A 196 4.83 -16.88 12.36
N VAL A 197 4.69 -18.11 12.85
CA VAL A 197 3.46 -18.67 13.40
C VAL A 197 3.66 -18.97 14.88
N SER A 198 2.65 -18.74 15.70
CA SER A 198 2.72 -19.11 17.11
C SER A 198 2.42 -20.60 17.28
N GLY A 199 3.33 -21.28 17.98
CA GLY A 199 3.20 -22.67 18.44
C GLY A 199 3.45 -22.79 19.94
N LYS A 200 3.49 -24.03 20.44
CA LYS A 200 3.67 -24.32 21.87
C LYS A 200 5.03 -23.86 22.42
N SER A 201 6.05 -23.86 21.58
CA SER A 201 7.41 -23.47 21.93
C SER A 201 7.72 -21.99 21.68
N GLY A 202 6.70 -21.18 21.33
CA GLY A 202 6.91 -19.78 21.00
C GLY A 202 6.54 -19.43 19.57
N TRP A 203 7.26 -18.45 19.01
CA TRP A 203 7.14 -18.08 17.61
C TRP A 203 8.07 -18.95 16.77
N GLU A 204 7.50 -19.67 15.81
CA GLU A 204 8.22 -20.52 14.87
C GLU A 204 8.33 -19.81 13.52
N SER A 205 9.53 -19.73 12.96
CA SER A 205 9.76 -19.08 11.67
C SER A 205 9.24 -19.94 10.53
N LEU A 206 8.44 -19.33 9.65
CA LEU A 206 7.98 -19.89 8.38
C LEU A 206 8.88 -19.45 7.21
N GLY A 207 9.99 -18.77 7.50
CA GLY A 207 11.00 -18.39 6.54
C GLY A 207 11.16 -16.88 6.38
N VAL A 208 12.32 -16.54 5.82
CA VAL A 208 12.74 -15.17 5.52
C VAL A 208 12.60 -14.93 4.02
N GLN A 209 12.14 -13.74 3.65
CA GLN A 209 12.12 -13.28 2.27
C GLN A 209 12.61 -11.84 2.16
N VAL A 210 13.26 -11.50 1.05
CA VAL A 210 13.42 -10.11 0.62
C VAL A 210 12.28 -9.83 -0.35
N ALA A 211 11.47 -8.81 -0.06
CA ALA A 211 10.32 -8.49 -0.88
C ALA A 211 10.78 -8.01 -2.27
N SER A 212 10.25 -8.61 -3.33
CA SER A 212 10.50 -8.20 -4.71
C SER A 212 9.40 -7.28 -5.28
N SER A 213 8.45 -6.90 -4.42
CA SER A 213 7.28 -6.06 -4.72
C SER A 213 6.67 -5.55 -3.41
N ASP A 214 5.57 -4.83 -3.46
CA ASP A 214 4.76 -4.40 -2.30
C ASP A 214 3.94 -5.52 -1.63
N SER A 215 4.36 -6.77 -1.79
CA SER A 215 3.72 -7.93 -1.18
C SER A 215 4.69 -9.10 -1.03
N LEU A 216 4.37 -10.00 -0.10
CA LEU A 216 5.10 -11.25 0.14
C LEU A 216 4.18 -12.44 -0.06
N ARG A 217 4.67 -13.46 -0.77
CA ARG A 217 3.97 -14.74 -0.94
C ARG A 217 4.68 -15.81 -0.12
N TYR A 218 3.99 -16.37 0.87
CA TYR A 218 4.44 -17.56 1.58
C TYR A 218 3.57 -18.74 1.16
N ASP A 219 4.20 -19.84 0.76
CA ASP A 219 3.53 -21.10 0.49
C ASP A 219 3.69 -22.04 1.69
N ASN A 220 2.81 -23.05 1.79
CA ASN A 220 2.81 -24.03 2.87
C ASN A 220 2.66 -23.43 4.28
N VAL A 221 1.85 -22.38 4.42
CA VAL A 221 1.55 -21.76 5.72
C VAL A 221 0.44 -22.54 6.42
N PRO A 222 0.64 -23.03 7.66
CA PRO A 222 -0.40 -23.74 8.45
C PRO A 222 -1.68 -22.92 8.54
N VAL A 223 -2.86 -23.50 8.34
CA VAL A 223 -4.15 -22.79 8.44
C VAL A 223 -4.54 -22.58 9.91
N GLY A 224 -5.24 -21.48 10.23
CA GLY A 224 -5.84 -21.25 11.56
C GLY A 224 -4.90 -20.70 12.64
N GLY A 225 -3.61 -20.55 12.33
CA GLY A 225 -2.60 -20.04 13.24
C GLY A 225 -2.71 -18.54 13.53
N LEU A 226 -2.03 -18.11 14.58
CA LEU A 226 -1.73 -16.71 14.86
C LEU A 226 -0.35 -16.38 14.28
N TYR A 227 -0.27 -15.36 13.43
CA TYR A 227 0.95 -15.00 12.71
C TYR A 227 1.50 -13.65 13.13
N TYR A 228 2.76 -13.44 12.83
CA TYR A 228 3.50 -12.20 13.04
C TYR A 228 4.48 -12.01 11.89
N LEU A 229 4.44 -10.85 11.23
CA LEU A 229 5.36 -10.52 10.14
C LEU A 229 6.38 -9.51 10.68
N LYS A 230 7.62 -9.95 10.79
CA LYS A 230 8.73 -9.12 11.24
C LYS A 230 9.41 -8.46 10.05
N ASN A 231 9.67 -7.17 10.15
CA ASN A 231 10.57 -6.45 9.26
C ASN A 231 11.95 -6.35 9.91
N HIS A 232 12.97 -6.85 9.23
CA HIS A 232 14.37 -6.81 9.68
C HIS A 232 15.15 -5.62 9.11
N SER A 233 14.52 -4.81 8.24
CA SER A 233 15.14 -3.67 7.58
C SER A 233 14.83 -2.33 8.26
N SER A 234 13.55 -2.04 8.51
CA SER A 234 13.08 -0.73 8.98
C SER A 234 11.77 -0.84 9.79
N GLY A 235 11.34 0.31 10.35
CA GLY A 235 10.10 0.41 11.13
C GLY A 235 10.17 -0.25 12.50
N LYS A 236 9.18 0.01 13.35
CA LYS A 236 9.03 -0.67 14.67
C LYS A 236 7.63 -1.19 14.91
N GLU A 237 6.66 -0.70 14.13
CA GLU A 237 5.27 -1.05 14.18
C GLU A 237 5.07 -2.40 13.50
N GLU A 238 4.78 -3.41 14.30
CA GLU A 238 4.48 -4.76 13.86
C GLU A 238 3.36 -5.30 14.75
N ARG A 239 2.43 -6.08 14.18
CA ARG A 239 1.29 -6.58 14.93
C ARG A 239 0.93 -8.01 14.52
N ILE A 240 0.51 -8.79 15.49
CA ILE A 240 -0.02 -10.13 15.26
C ILE A 240 -1.30 -10.07 14.42
N PHE A 241 -1.52 -11.07 13.58
CA PHE A 241 -2.70 -11.14 12.72
C PHE A 241 -3.15 -12.58 12.51
N LEU A 242 -4.41 -12.71 12.09
CA LEU A 242 -4.98 -13.93 11.57
C LEU A 242 -5.12 -13.82 10.04
N MET A 243 -5.20 -14.97 9.39
CA MET A 243 -5.63 -15.06 7.99
C MET A 243 -7.10 -15.45 7.94
N GLU A 244 -7.97 -14.52 7.59
CA GLU A 244 -9.42 -14.73 7.48
C GLU A 244 -9.88 -14.39 6.06
N GLY A 245 -10.48 -15.35 5.35
CA GLY A 245 -10.94 -15.13 3.96
C GLY A 245 -9.83 -14.72 2.99
N GLY A 246 -8.58 -15.15 3.25
CA GLY A 246 -7.40 -14.79 2.45
C GLY A 246 -6.84 -13.40 2.74
N ARG A 247 -7.27 -12.73 3.81
CA ARG A 247 -6.80 -11.40 4.20
C ARG A 247 -6.21 -11.40 5.60
N GLN A 248 -5.26 -10.49 5.84
CA GLN A 248 -4.74 -10.21 7.16
C GLN A 248 -5.82 -9.51 8.00
N VAL A 249 -6.08 -10.04 9.21
CA VAL A 249 -6.93 -9.42 10.22
C VAL A 249 -6.13 -9.28 11.50
N PHE A 250 -5.65 -8.07 11.75
CA PHE A 250 -4.84 -7.74 12.92
C PHE A 250 -5.66 -7.81 14.22
N LYS A 251 -5.02 -8.22 15.33
CA LYS A 251 -5.62 -8.35 16.67
C LYS A 251 -4.87 -7.51 17.67
#